data_AF-A0A7S2DS92-F1
#
_entry.id   AF-A0A7S2DS92-F1
#
_cell.length_a   1.000
_cell.length_b   1.000
_cell.length_c   1.000
_cell.angle_alpha   90.00
_cell.angle_beta   90.00
_cell.angle_gamma   90.00
#
_symmetry.space_group_name_H-M   'P 1'
#
loop_
_entity.id
_entity.type
_entity.pdbx_description
1 polymer ?
#
loop_
_entity_poly.entity_id
_entity_poly.type
_entity_poly.pdbx_seq_one_letter_code
_entity_poly.pdbx_strand_id
1 'polypeptide(L)'
;PLSTRIAFESRWHGRRWAESAQAREAGVRVFSSEDAIEPEKWFTELARYRFLISPLGDGIQSSKTIEAFMVLTIPIVMRGPYPVHDRLVRMGFPMIVVANWDEVTRERLWEWWGLLAPRLARFR
;
A
#
# COMPACT_ATOMS: atom_id res chain seq x y z
N PRO A 1 8.79 5.68 21.59
CA PRO A 1 8.71 4.20 21.59
C PRO A 1 9.40 3.63 20.35
N LEU A 2 9.87 2.38 20.37
CA LEU A 2 10.52 1.74 19.21
C LEU A 2 9.61 1.73 17.97
N SER A 3 8.29 1.53 18.16
CA SER A 3 7.27 1.57 17.10
C SER A 3 7.23 2.90 16.35
N THR A 4 7.28 4.02 17.08
CA THR A 4 7.18 5.37 16.50
C THR A 4 8.36 5.67 15.59
N ARG A 5 9.57 5.22 15.96
CA ARG A 5 10.76 5.38 15.13
C ARG A 5 10.65 4.56 13.85
N ILE A 6 10.26 3.28 13.94
CA ILE A 6 10.05 2.42 12.77
C ILE A 6 9.01 3.00 11.82
N ALA A 7 7.89 3.52 12.36
CA ALA A 7 6.84 4.16 11.59
C ALA A 7 7.32 5.45 10.89
N PHE A 8 8.19 6.22 11.54
CA PHE A 8 8.79 7.40 10.93
C PHE A 8 9.71 7.01 9.76
N GLU A 9 10.66 6.11 9.99
CA GLU A 9 11.58 5.62 8.96
C GLU A 9 10.83 5.02 7.77
N SER A 10 9.82 4.18 8.02
CA SER A 10 9.03 3.56 6.96
C SER A 10 8.30 4.59 6.10
N ARG A 11 7.70 5.63 6.72
CA ARG A 11 7.05 6.72 5.99
C ARG A 11 8.05 7.57 5.22
N TRP A 12 9.22 7.86 5.80
CA TRP A 12 10.27 8.61 5.15
C TRP A 12 10.81 7.88 3.92
N HIS A 13 11.15 6.59 4.05
CA HIS A 13 11.58 5.74 2.94
C HIS A 13 10.49 5.61 1.87
N GLY A 14 9.23 5.40 2.28
CA GLY A 14 8.11 5.30 1.35
C GLY A 14 7.89 6.59 0.56
N ARG A 15 7.97 7.74 1.21
CA ARG A 15 7.89 9.05 0.55
C ARG A 15 9.04 9.26 -0.43
N ARG A 16 10.27 9.02 0.02
CA ARG A 16 11.47 9.19 -0.82
C ARG A 16 11.41 8.31 -2.06
N TRP A 17 10.96 7.06 -1.91
CA TRP A 17 10.76 6.17 -3.06
C TRP A 17 9.63 6.66 -3.96
N ALA A 18 8.49 7.10 -3.42
CA ALA A 18 7.35 7.57 -4.22
C ALA A 18 7.69 8.83 -5.06
N GLU A 19 8.69 9.60 -4.64
CA GLU A 19 9.22 10.75 -5.37
C GLU A 19 10.29 10.37 -6.43
N SER A 20 10.70 9.10 -6.51
CA SER A 20 11.75 8.60 -7.42
C SER A 20 11.28 8.42 -8.87
N ALA A 21 12.24 8.25 -9.79
CA ALA A 21 11.95 7.94 -11.19
C ALA A 21 11.23 6.59 -11.36
N GLN A 22 11.62 5.58 -10.57
CA GLN A 22 11.01 4.25 -10.61
C GLN A 22 9.52 4.30 -10.23
N ALA A 23 9.17 5.06 -9.19
CA ALA A 23 7.77 5.24 -8.79
C ALA A 23 6.95 5.93 -9.89
N ARG A 24 7.51 6.93 -10.57
CA ARG A 24 6.85 7.59 -11.71
C ARG A 24 6.64 6.63 -12.88
N GLU A 25 7.64 5.82 -13.21
CA GLU A 25 7.54 4.78 -14.25
C GLU A 25 6.49 3.72 -13.90
N ALA A 26 6.39 3.37 -12.62
CA ALA A 26 5.36 2.50 -12.08
C ALA A 26 3.94 3.14 -12.06
N GLY A 27 3.83 4.43 -12.38
CA GLY A 27 2.55 5.16 -12.41
C GLY A 27 2.02 5.56 -11.04
N VAL A 28 2.89 5.64 -10.03
CA VAL A 28 2.51 6.04 -8.66
C VAL A 28 2.13 7.52 -8.66
N ARG A 29 0.96 7.82 -8.06
CA ARG A 29 0.52 9.19 -7.79
C ARG A 29 0.69 9.50 -6.31
N VAL A 30 1.33 10.64 -6.01
CA VAL A 30 1.48 11.18 -4.66
C VAL A 30 0.60 12.42 -4.55
N PHE A 31 -0.24 12.46 -3.53
CA PHE A 31 -1.05 13.63 -3.21
C PHE A 31 -0.30 14.49 -2.19
N SER A 32 -0.09 15.76 -2.52
CA SER A 32 0.50 16.76 -1.62
C SER A 32 -0.56 17.34 -0.68
N SER A 33 -0.16 18.26 0.20
CA SER A 33 -1.12 19.03 1.00
C SER A 33 -1.98 19.97 0.16
N GLU A 34 -1.48 20.41 -1.00
CA GLU A 34 -2.17 21.32 -1.91
C GLU A 34 -3.24 20.60 -2.72
N ASP A 35 -3.00 19.33 -3.06
CA ASP A 35 -3.93 18.45 -3.77
C ASP A 35 -4.49 17.36 -2.85
N ALA A 36 -4.67 17.68 -1.56
CA ALA A 36 -5.16 16.72 -0.59
C ALA A 36 -6.57 16.24 -0.97
N ILE A 37 -6.81 14.93 -0.85
CA ILE A 37 -8.13 14.35 -1.09
C ILE A 37 -9.04 14.76 0.07
N GLU A 38 -10.15 15.42 -0.24
CA GLU A 38 -11.21 15.71 0.73
C GLU A 38 -11.67 14.41 1.41
N PRO A 39 -11.84 14.37 2.75
CA PRO A 39 -12.21 13.15 3.46
C PRO A 39 -13.43 12.42 2.87
N GLU A 40 -14.43 13.18 2.42
CA GLU A 40 -15.68 12.66 1.83
C GLU A 40 -15.44 11.99 0.47
N LYS A 41 -14.36 12.36 -0.23
CA LYS A 41 -13.97 11.82 -1.54
C LYS A 41 -12.97 10.66 -1.43
N TRP A 42 -12.45 10.36 -0.24
CA TRP A 42 -11.39 9.38 -0.04
C TRP A 42 -11.67 8.03 -0.69
N PHE A 43 -12.82 7.41 -0.39
CA PHE A 43 -13.15 6.08 -0.93
C PHE A 43 -13.39 6.10 -2.43
N THR A 44 -14.05 7.15 -2.94
CA THR A 44 -14.29 7.32 -4.38
C THR A 44 -12.97 7.47 -5.13
N GLU A 45 -12.03 8.25 -4.61
CA GLU A 45 -10.71 8.43 -5.22
C GLU A 45 -9.87 7.15 -5.12
N LEU A 46 -9.82 6.51 -3.94
CA LEU A 46 -9.06 5.28 -3.73
C LEU A 46 -9.51 4.16 -4.68
N ALA A 47 -10.82 4.00 -4.90
CA ALA A 47 -11.41 3.01 -5.80
C ALA A 47 -10.93 3.11 -7.26
N ARG A 48 -10.35 4.25 -7.67
CA ARG A 48 -9.81 4.46 -9.03
C ARG A 48 -8.46 3.80 -9.23
N TYR A 49 -7.78 3.39 -8.16
CA TYR A 49 -6.43 2.83 -8.20
C TYR A 49 -6.44 1.33 -7.95
N ARG A 50 -5.56 0.63 -8.68
CA ARG A 50 -5.31 -0.80 -8.50
C ARG A 50 -4.59 -1.11 -7.19
N PHE A 51 -3.70 -0.20 -6.78
CA PHE A 51 -2.81 -0.39 -5.64
C PHE A 51 -2.81 0.82 -4.71
N LEU A 52 -2.56 0.57 -3.43
CA LEU A 52 -2.31 1.59 -2.41
C LEU A 52 -0.94 1.37 -1.77
N ILE A 53 -0.07 2.38 -1.79
CA ILE A 53 1.18 2.38 -1.02
C ILE A 53 0.85 2.69 0.44
N SER A 54 1.04 1.73 1.34
CA SER A 54 0.72 1.85 2.77
C SER A 54 1.95 1.56 3.63
N PRO A 55 2.83 2.56 3.85
CA PRO A 55 3.96 2.42 4.78
C PRO A 55 3.49 2.13 6.21
N LEU A 56 4.40 1.63 7.04
CA LEU A 56 4.08 1.28 8.42
C LEU A 56 3.66 2.52 9.22
N GLY A 57 2.56 2.37 9.96
CA GLY A 57 2.13 3.34 10.97
C GLY A 57 2.69 3.00 12.35
N ASP A 58 2.29 3.77 13.37
CA ASP A 58 2.69 3.52 14.77
C ASP A 58 1.89 2.34 15.40
N GLY A 59 0.84 1.87 14.73
CA GLY A 59 0.11 0.66 15.07
C GLY A 59 0.64 -0.58 14.35
N ILE A 60 0.14 -1.76 14.75
CA ILE A 60 0.46 -3.05 14.11
C ILE A 60 -0.04 -3.08 12.65
N GLN A 61 -1.21 -2.48 12.39
CA GLN A 61 -1.80 -2.31 11.07
C GLN A 61 -2.26 -0.86 10.89
N SER A 62 -2.41 -0.46 9.62
CA SER A 62 -3.04 0.81 9.26
C SER A 62 -4.50 0.61 8.88
N SER A 63 -5.38 1.55 9.24
CA SER A 63 -6.77 1.58 8.74
C SER A 63 -6.81 1.56 7.21
N LYS A 64 -5.80 2.17 6.56
CA LYS A 64 -5.59 2.20 5.11
C LYS A 64 -5.62 0.82 4.45
N THR A 65 -5.15 -0.22 5.14
CA THR A 65 -5.18 -1.58 4.62
C THR A 65 -6.62 -2.08 4.46
N ILE A 66 -7.47 -1.84 5.47
CA ILE A 66 -8.89 -2.22 5.42
C ILE A 66 -9.64 -1.32 4.44
N GLU A 67 -9.36 -0.01 4.44
CA GLU A 67 -9.95 0.95 3.51
C GLU A 67 -9.72 0.54 2.05
N ALA A 68 -8.50 0.08 1.70
CA ALA A 68 -8.19 -0.43 0.38
C ALA A 68 -9.04 -1.66 0.01
N PHE A 69 -9.17 -2.62 0.92
CA PHE A 69 -10.01 -3.80 0.67
C PHE A 69 -11.49 -3.45 0.44
N MET A 70 -12.04 -2.48 1.17
CA MET A 70 -13.45 -2.06 1.01
C MET A 70 -13.75 -1.56 -0.41
N VAL A 71 -12.77 -0.98 -1.09
CA VAL A 71 -12.91 -0.44 -2.46
C VAL A 71 -12.18 -1.26 -3.53
N LEU A 72 -11.77 -2.50 -3.20
CA LEU A 72 -11.09 -3.41 -4.11
C LEU A 72 -9.76 -2.87 -4.66
N THR A 73 -9.04 -2.11 -3.84
CA THR A 73 -7.65 -1.69 -4.09
C THR A 73 -6.71 -2.64 -3.34
N ILE A 74 -5.61 -3.07 -3.95
CA ILE A 74 -4.63 -3.98 -3.34
C ILE A 74 -3.63 -3.15 -2.52
N PRO A 75 -3.56 -3.31 -1.19
CA PRO A 75 -2.55 -2.62 -0.40
C PRO A 75 -1.17 -3.25 -0.60
N ILE A 76 -0.16 -2.40 -0.80
CA ILE A 76 1.27 -2.73 -0.78
C ILE A 76 1.83 -2.17 0.52
N VAL A 77 2.25 -3.07 1.42
CA VAL A 77 2.80 -2.71 2.73
C VAL A 77 4.27 -3.10 2.80
N MET A 78 5.03 -2.34 3.57
CA MET A 78 6.39 -2.72 3.94
C MET A 78 6.33 -3.78 5.05
N ARG A 79 7.23 -4.76 5.01
CA ARG A 79 7.38 -5.76 6.07
C ARG A 79 7.82 -5.04 7.35
N GLY A 80 7.00 -5.17 8.39
CA GLY A 80 7.25 -4.60 9.70
C GLY A 80 7.86 -5.61 10.68
N PRO A 81 8.09 -5.18 11.93
CA PRO A 81 8.63 -6.04 12.98
C PRO A 81 7.67 -7.16 13.42
N TYR A 82 6.38 -7.05 13.06
CA TYR A 82 5.36 -8.03 13.39
C TYR A 82 4.95 -8.84 12.15
N PRO A 83 4.71 -10.16 12.28
CA PRO A 83 4.40 -11.03 11.14
C PRO A 83 2.93 -10.92 10.67
N VAL A 84 2.21 -9.87 11.06
CA VAL A 84 0.76 -9.72 10.82
C VAL A 84 0.44 -9.71 9.33
N HIS A 85 1.18 -8.93 8.54
CA HIS A 85 0.92 -8.82 7.10
C HIS A 85 1.23 -10.14 6.37
N ASP A 86 2.33 -10.81 6.74
CA ASP A 86 2.65 -12.13 6.18
C ASP A 86 1.58 -13.18 6.55
N ARG A 87 0.99 -13.10 7.76
CA ARG A 87 -0.15 -13.96 8.15
C ARG A 87 -1.40 -13.68 7.31
N LEU A 88 -1.73 -12.41 7.05
CA LEU A 88 -2.87 -12.05 6.21
C LEU A 88 -2.72 -12.58 4.77
N VAL A 89 -1.52 -12.45 4.19
CA VAL A 89 -1.23 -13.04 2.87
C VAL A 89 -1.46 -14.56 2.89
N ARG A 90 -1.00 -15.27 3.94
CA ARG A 90 -1.23 -16.72 4.10
C ARG A 90 -2.71 -17.07 4.27
N MET A 91 -3.51 -16.17 4.84
CA MET A 91 -4.97 -16.33 4.96
C MET A 91 -5.70 -15.99 3.66
N GLY A 92 -5.00 -15.63 2.59
CA GLY A 92 -5.58 -15.36 1.27
C GLY A 92 -5.98 -13.90 1.04
N PHE A 93 -5.60 -12.98 1.92
CA PHE A 93 -5.87 -11.55 1.70
C PHE A 93 -5.11 -11.05 0.45
N PRO A 94 -5.78 -10.33 -0.47
CA PRO A 94 -5.17 -9.83 -1.69
C PRO A 94 -4.30 -8.60 -1.42
N MET A 95 -3.13 -8.81 -0.82
CA MET A 95 -2.17 -7.75 -0.49
C MET A 95 -0.74 -8.17 -0.79
N ILE A 96 0.14 -7.18 -0.87
CA ILE A 96 1.57 -7.37 -1.17
C ILE A 96 2.38 -6.91 0.03
N VAL A 97 3.35 -7.74 0.45
CA VAL A 97 4.29 -7.41 1.52
C VAL A 97 5.69 -7.35 0.90
N VAL A 98 6.25 -6.14 0.83
CA VAL A 98 7.60 -5.91 0.32
C VAL A 98 8.60 -5.76 1.46
N ALA A 99 9.83 -6.22 1.28
CA ALA A 99 10.92 -5.90 2.19
C ALA A 99 11.41 -4.46 1.97
N ASN A 100 11.45 -4.01 0.71
CA ASN A 100 11.89 -2.67 0.33
C ASN A 100 11.00 -2.09 -0.79
N TRP A 101 10.90 -0.77 -0.87
CA TRP A 101 10.07 -0.12 -1.88
C TRP A 101 10.58 -0.27 -3.31
N ASP A 102 11.88 -0.50 -3.49
CA ASP A 102 12.48 -0.74 -4.82
C ASP A 102 11.97 -2.01 -5.51
N GLU A 103 11.28 -2.88 -4.76
CA GLU A 103 10.55 -4.04 -5.27
C GLU A 103 9.30 -3.65 -6.07
N VAL A 104 8.79 -2.44 -5.89
CA VAL A 104 7.60 -1.96 -6.58
C VAL A 104 8.01 -1.40 -7.94
N THR A 105 8.16 -2.29 -8.91
CA THR A 105 8.42 -1.92 -10.32
C THR A 105 7.15 -2.03 -11.15
N ARG A 106 7.14 -1.39 -12.32
CA ARG A 106 6.03 -1.49 -13.27
C ARG A 106 5.72 -2.97 -13.62
N GLU A 107 6.75 -3.76 -13.85
CA GLU A 107 6.64 -5.19 -14.22
C GLU A 107 6.00 -5.98 -13.07
N ARG A 108 6.50 -5.80 -11.84
CA ARG A 108 5.95 -6.51 -10.67
C ARG A 108 4.53 -6.06 -10.36
N LEU A 109 4.18 -4.80 -10.57
CA LEU A 109 2.79 -4.34 -10.46
C LEU A 109 1.85 -5.05 -11.44
N TRP A 110 2.29 -5.27 -12.69
CA TRP A 110 1.49 -6.02 -13.67
C TRP A 110 1.32 -7.49 -13.27
N GLU A 111 2.40 -8.14 -12.83
CA GLU A 111 2.36 -9.52 -12.35
C GLU A 111 1.44 -9.67 -11.13
N TRP A 112 1.61 -8.80 -10.13
CA TRP A 112 0.77 -8.81 -8.93
C TRP A 112 -0.69 -8.52 -9.24
N TRP A 113 -0.98 -7.61 -10.17
CA TRP A 113 -2.36 -7.34 -10.59
C TRP A 113 -3.00 -8.61 -11.18
N GLY A 114 -2.32 -9.28 -12.11
CA GLY A 114 -2.83 -10.52 -12.71
C GLY A 114 -3.09 -11.63 -11.69
N LEU A 115 -2.24 -11.74 -10.67
CA LEU A 115 -2.36 -12.74 -9.61
C LEU A 115 -3.45 -12.43 -8.58
N LEU A 116 -3.55 -11.17 -8.16
CA LEU A 116 -4.33 -10.78 -6.97
C LEU A 116 -5.69 -10.19 -7.33
N ALA A 117 -5.85 -9.54 -8.49
CA ALA A 117 -7.13 -8.95 -8.87
C ALA A 117 -8.31 -9.95 -8.87
N PRO A 118 -8.15 -11.20 -9.35
CA PRO A 118 -9.24 -12.19 -9.28
C PRO A 118 -9.68 -12.53 -7.84
N ARG A 119 -8.83 -12.28 -6.84
CA ARG A 119 -9.13 -12.56 -5.42
C ARG A 119 -9.92 -11.43 -4.77
N LEU A 120 -9.85 -10.21 -5.30
CA LEU A 120 -10.60 -9.05 -4.77
C LEU A 120 -12.10 -9.28 -4.82
N ALA A 121 -12.61 -9.93 -5.88
CA ALA A 121 -14.04 -10.23 -6.02
C ALA A 121 -14.56 -11.18 -4.92
N ARG A 122 -13.70 -12.04 -4.35
CA ARG A 122 -14.05 -12.93 -3.24
C ARG A 122 -14.01 -12.24 -1.87
N PHE A 123 -13.50 -11.01 -1.82
CA PHE A 123 -13.46 -10.18 -0.63
C PHE A 123 -14.75 -9.38 -0.40
N ARG A 124 -15.66 -9.41 -1.38
CA ARG A 124 -17.03 -8.88 -1.30
C ARG A 124 -18.04 -10.01 -1.32
#